data_AF-A0A8S0FMZ5-F1
#
_entry.id   AF-A0A8S0FMZ5-F1
#
_cell.length_a   1.000
_cell.length_b   1.000
_cell.length_c   1.000
_cell.angle_alpha   90.00
_cell.angle_beta   90.00
_cell.angle_gamma   90.00
#
_symmetry.space_group_name_H-M   'P 1'
#
loop_
_entity.id
_entity.type
_entity.pdbx_description
1 polymer ?
#
loop_
_entity_poly.entity_id
_entity_poly.type
_entity_poly.pdbx_seq_one_letter_code
_entity_poly.pdbx_strand_id
1 'polypeptide(L)'
;MIPETREFEFANLGFIPLSYYKNRDYACFFSANSAQKPALYDTADATANSRINARLPYIFLLSRIAHYLKIIQRENIGTTKDRRVLELELNTWIRTLVTEMTDPGDELQASHPLRDGKVIVEDIEDNPGFFRVRLFAVPHFQIEGNGYQPVTGFPDAESESLTGPWCDMKIHRPLWAEGTFLSSQQFQQQARWEAFSNDSIAQLCIRHPWGIANVLFDRDALTSGKLKTQAVRLRFADGTLIDSDVSDVLPLACDLRALKNDSAIVLLALPLAHGNGGNLGQGEQTERPLRYRQEWQKVQDIYGSDSEDMATPVTAEYS
;
A
#
# COMPACT_ATOMS: atom_id res chain seq x y z
N MET A 1 -27.81 -13.08 -8.21
CA MET A 1 -28.22 -11.89 -8.99
C MET A 1 -27.95 -10.68 -8.11
N ILE A 2 -27.04 -9.80 -8.51
CA ILE A 2 -26.74 -8.58 -7.77
C ILE A 2 -27.72 -7.51 -8.26
N PRO A 3 -28.64 -7.00 -7.41
CA PRO A 3 -29.49 -5.87 -7.78
C PRO A 3 -28.65 -4.59 -7.89
N GLU A 4 -29.10 -3.61 -8.69
CA GLU A 4 -28.38 -2.33 -8.93
C GLU A 4 -28.01 -1.59 -7.62
N THR A 5 -28.85 -1.66 -6.60
CA THR A 5 -28.55 -1.06 -5.29
C THR A 5 -27.33 -1.69 -4.61
N ARG A 6 -27.18 -3.02 -4.70
CA ARG A 6 -26.01 -3.72 -4.14
C ARG A 6 -24.78 -3.55 -5.02
N GLU A 7 -24.95 -3.40 -6.33
CA GLU A 7 -23.84 -3.07 -7.24
C GLU A 7 -23.17 -1.77 -6.77
N PHE A 8 -23.96 -0.73 -6.50
CA PHE A 8 -23.47 0.56 -6.02
C PHE A 8 -22.81 0.48 -4.63
N GLU A 9 -23.37 -0.30 -3.70
CA GLU A 9 -22.75 -0.54 -2.39
C GLU A 9 -21.37 -1.21 -2.52
N PHE A 10 -21.27 -2.25 -3.35
CA PHE A 10 -20.00 -2.93 -3.61
C PHE A 10 -18.99 -2.01 -4.31
N ALA A 11 -19.44 -1.18 -5.25
CA ALA A 11 -18.60 -0.20 -5.92
C ALA A 11 -18.00 0.81 -4.93
N ASN A 12 -18.78 1.29 -3.95
CA ASN A 12 -18.30 2.20 -2.91
C ASN A 12 -17.31 1.56 -1.94
N LEU A 13 -17.37 0.24 -1.80
CA LEU A 13 -16.41 -0.56 -1.02
C LEU A 13 -15.15 -0.91 -1.83
N GLY A 14 -15.05 -0.49 -3.10
CA GLY A 14 -13.90 -0.74 -3.96
C GLY A 14 -13.91 -2.12 -4.64
N PHE A 15 -15.08 -2.78 -4.71
CA PHE A 15 -15.25 -4.00 -5.48
C PHE A 15 -15.78 -3.69 -6.88
N ILE A 16 -15.51 -4.63 -7.81
CA ILE A 16 -15.96 -4.56 -9.20
C ILE A 16 -16.93 -5.73 -9.43
N PRO A 17 -18.23 -5.56 -9.12
CA PRO A 17 -19.22 -6.62 -9.25
C PRO A 17 -19.51 -6.93 -10.73
N LEU A 18 -19.45 -8.21 -11.09
CA LEU A 18 -19.97 -8.69 -12.37
C LEU A 18 -21.48 -8.89 -12.26
N SER A 19 -22.25 -8.02 -12.91
CA SER A 19 -23.71 -8.01 -12.84
C SER A 19 -24.31 -8.73 -14.05
N TYR A 20 -25.21 -9.69 -13.78
CA TYR A 20 -25.89 -10.50 -14.79
C TYR A 20 -27.32 -10.00 -15.05
N TYR A 21 -27.71 -9.90 -16.32
CA TYR A 21 -29.06 -9.49 -16.70
C TYR A 21 -30.05 -10.66 -16.66
N LYS A 22 -31.18 -10.48 -15.98
CA LYS A 22 -32.23 -11.50 -15.94
C LYS A 22 -32.70 -11.82 -17.36
N ASN A 23 -32.76 -13.11 -17.69
CA ASN A 23 -33.24 -13.61 -18.99
C ASN A 23 -32.40 -13.17 -20.20
N ARG A 24 -31.14 -12.82 -19.99
CA ARG A 24 -30.15 -12.55 -21.05
C ARG A 24 -28.88 -13.34 -20.75
N ASP A 25 -28.10 -13.69 -21.76
CA ASP A 25 -26.86 -14.47 -21.64
C ASP A 25 -25.61 -13.62 -21.47
N TYR A 26 -25.75 -12.32 -21.18
CA TYR A 26 -24.63 -11.41 -20.98
C TYR A 26 -24.57 -10.86 -19.55
N ALA A 27 -23.36 -10.51 -19.13
CA ALA A 27 -23.06 -9.82 -17.88
C ALA A 27 -22.22 -8.57 -18.19
N CYS A 28 -22.31 -7.56 -17.34
CA CYS A 28 -21.56 -6.31 -17.49
C CYS A 28 -20.92 -5.88 -16.17
N PHE A 29 -19.91 -5.03 -16.28
CA PHE A 29 -19.39 -4.24 -15.19
C PHE A 29 -19.99 -2.83 -15.33
N PHE A 30 -20.80 -2.41 -14.36
CA PHE A 30 -21.40 -1.08 -14.35
C PHE A 30 -20.42 -0.03 -13.82
N SER A 31 -19.64 -0.41 -12.81
CA SER A 31 -18.61 0.42 -12.21
C SER A 31 -17.28 -0.33 -12.15
N ALA A 32 -16.18 0.43 -12.18
CA ALA A 32 -14.82 -0.10 -12.07
C ALA A 32 -14.00 0.77 -11.11
N ASN A 33 -14.38 0.74 -9.83
CA ASN A 33 -13.65 1.43 -8.78
C ASN A 33 -12.42 0.62 -8.35
N SER A 34 -11.35 1.31 -7.98
CA SER A 34 -10.21 0.69 -7.31
C SER A 34 -10.52 0.45 -5.84
N ALA A 35 -9.67 -0.32 -5.16
CA ALA A 35 -9.74 -0.50 -3.71
C ALA A 35 -9.41 0.78 -2.90
N GLN A 36 -8.98 1.86 -3.56
CA GLN A 36 -8.68 3.13 -2.89
C GLN A 36 -9.98 3.81 -2.43
N LYS A 37 -10.10 4.02 -1.12
CA LYS A 37 -11.16 4.87 -0.56
C LYS A 37 -10.89 6.35 -0.90
N PRO A 38 -11.79 7.05 -1.62
CA PRO A 38 -11.63 8.48 -1.92
C PRO A 38 -11.58 9.31 -0.63
N ALA A 39 -10.62 10.23 -0.54
CA ALA A 39 -10.53 11.16 0.58
C ALA A 39 -11.56 12.28 0.42
N LEU A 40 -12.10 12.75 1.54
CA LEU A 40 -12.92 13.95 1.60
C LEU A 40 -12.00 15.14 1.88
N TYR A 41 -12.17 16.20 1.11
CA TYR A 41 -11.44 17.45 1.24
C TYR A 41 -12.41 18.60 1.52
N ASP A 42 -11.89 19.71 2.04
CA ASP A 42 -12.70 20.88 2.38
C ASP A 42 -13.38 21.52 1.15
N THR A 43 -12.74 21.41 -0.03
CA THR A 43 -13.29 21.90 -1.29
C THR A 43 -14.00 20.78 -2.06
N ALA A 44 -15.15 21.13 -2.65
CA ALA A 44 -15.93 20.22 -3.47
C ALA A 44 -15.12 19.68 -4.65
N ASP A 45 -14.30 20.53 -5.27
CA ASP A 45 -13.46 20.16 -6.41
C ASP A 45 -12.37 19.15 -6.05
N ALA A 46 -11.70 19.31 -4.90
CA ALA A 46 -10.70 18.36 -4.44
C ALA A 46 -11.33 17.01 -4.08
N THR A 47 -12.53 17.02 -3.50
CA THR A 47 -13.30 15.80 -3.23
C THR A 47 -13.73 15.11 -4.53
N ALA A 48 -14.19 15.87 -5.54
CA ALA A 48 -14.53 15.33 -6.85
C ALA A 48 -13.31 14.71 -7.54
N ASN A 49 -12.17 15.39 -7.53
CA ASN A 49 -10.90 14.88 -8.04
C ASN A 49 -10.47 13.59 -7.33
N SER A 50 -10.63 13.51 -6.00
CA SER A 50 -10.31 12.29 -5.27
C SER A 50 -11.17 11.10 -5.67
N ARG A 51 -12.45 11.33 -5.99
CA ARG A 51 -13.36 10.27 -6.46
C ARG A 51 -12.97 9.80 -7.86
N ILE A 52 -12.62 10.73 -8.75
CA ILE A 52 -12.15 10.41 -10.11
C ILE A 52 -10.86 9.59 -10.04
N ASN A 53 -9.91 9.99 -9.20
CA ASN A 53 -8.63 9.30 -9.03
C ASN A 53 -8.75 7.89 -8.44
N ALA A 54 -9.87 7.55 -7.81
CA ALA A 54 -10.12 6.21 -7.29
C ALA A 54 -10.71 5.25 -8.34
N ARG A 55 -11.01 5.71 -9.56
CA ARG A 55 -11.64 4.89 -10.61
C ARG A 55 -10.60 4.32 -11.56
N LEU A 56 -10.67 3.02 -11.82
CA LEU A 56 -9.69 2.32 -12.64
C LEU A 56 -9.63 2.80 -14.11
N PRO A 57 -10.74 3.12 -14.79
CA PRO A 57 -10.68 3.62 -16.16
C PRO A 57 -9.77 4.85 -16.31
N TYR A 58 -9.85 5.79 -15.37
CA TYR A 58 -9.01 6.99 -15.38
C TYR A 58 -7.57 6.70 -14.93
N ILE A 59 -7.37 5.79 -13.97
CA ILE A 59 -6.02 5.35 -13.56
C ILE A 59 -5.30 4.69 -14.75
N PHE A 60 -5.96 3.79 -15.47
CA PHE A 60 -5.37 3.13 -16.65
C PHE A 60 -5.05 4.11 -17.77
N LEU A 61 -5.95 5.08 -18.01
CA LEU A 61 -5.71 6.16 -18.95
C LEU A 61 -4.46 6.97 -18.60
N LEU A 62 -4.37 7.48 -17.37
CA LEU A 62 -3.21 8.25 -16.91
C LEU A 62 -1.93 7.42 -16.95
N SER A 63 -2.00 6.14 -16.57
CA SER A 63 -0.84 5.24 -16.61
C SER A 63 -0.32 5.04 -18.03
N ARG A 64 -1.21 4.88 -19.02
CA ARG A 64 -0.82 4.77 -20.43
C ARG A 64 -0.18 6.05 -20.94
N ILE A 65 -0.74 7.21 -20.61
CA ILE A 65 -0.15 8.51 -20.98
C ILE A 65 1.25 8.66 -20.35
N ALA A 66 1.39 8.30 -19.07
CA ALA A 66 2.68 8.34 -18.38
C ALA A 66 3.73 7.43 -19.05
N HIS A 67 3.35 6.23 -19.49
CA HIS A 67 4.24 5.33 -20.24
C HIS A 67 4.71 5.98 -21.55
N TYR A 68 3.81 6.59 -22.32
CA TYR A 68 4.18 7.27 -23.55
C TYR A 68 5.11 8.47 -23.30
N LEU A 69 4.78 9.32 -22.32
CA LEU A 69 5.63 10.45 -21.95
C LEU A 69 7.03 9.98 -21.55
N LYS A 70 7.14 8.86 -20.82
CA LYS A 70 8.43 8.29 -20.43
C LYS A 70 9.27 7.83 -21.62
N ILE A 71 8.63 7.22 -22.63
CA ILE A 71 9.31 6.79 -23.86
C ILE A 71 9.77 8.00 -24.68
N ILE A 72 8.88 8.98 -24.92
CA ILE A 72 9.20 10.21 -25.67
C ILE A 72 10.34 10.97 -24.98
N GLN A 73 10.30 11.08 -23.66
CA GLN A 73 11.40 11.70 -22.91
C GLN A 73 12.70 10.93 -23.08
N ARG A 74 12.67 9.58 -23.02
CA ARG A 74 13.85 8.74 -23.16
C ARG A 74 14.51 8.88 -24.52
N GLU A 75 13.74 8.97 -25.60
CA GLU A 75 14.25 9.19 -26.96
C GLU A 75 14.88 10.57 -27.13
N ASN A 76 14.45 11.56 -26.33
CA ASN A 76 14.99 12.90 -26.34
C ASN A 76 16.26 13.08 -25.46
N ILE A 77 16.65 12.07 -24.67
CA ILE A 77 17.88 12.11 -23.86
C ILE A 77 19.11 12.17 -24.78
N GLY A 78 20.00 13.14 -24.54
CA GLY A 78 21.20 13.35 -25.34
C GLY A 78 21.03 14.30 -26.53
N THR A 79 19.82 14.83 -26.74
CA THR A 79 19.59 15.93 -27.68
C THR A 79 19.86 17.29 -27.03
N THR A 80 20.27 18.29 -27.80
CA THR A 80 20.51 19.67 -27.33
C THR A 80 19.23 20.50 -27.29
N LYS A 81 18.10 19.90 -26.89
CA LYS A 81 16.79 20.57 -26.85
C LYS A 81 16.65 21.40 -25.59
N ASP A 82 16.20 22.64 -25.76
CA ASP A 82 15.86 23.54 -24.66
C ASP A 82 14.50 23.17 -24.04
N ARG A 83 14.30 23.55 -22.76
CA ARG A 83 13.08 23.31 -21.98
C ARG A 83 11.81 23.69 -22.74
N ARG A 84 11.83 24.85 -23.40
CA ARG A 84 10.67 25.39 -24.15
C ARG A 84 10.30 24.51 -25.35
N VAL A 85 11.31 23.92 -26.00
CA VAL A 85 11.11 23.03 -27.15
C VAL A 85 10.52 21.70 -26.68
N LEU A 86 11.03 21.15 -25.58
CA LEU A 86 10.49 19.95 -24.95
C LEU A 86 9.04 20.15 -24.49
N GLU A 87 8.74 21.28 -23.84
CA GLU A 87 7.37 21.60 -23.43
C GLU A 87 6.43 21.69 -24.63
N LEU A 88 6.85 22.33 -25.72
CA LEU A 88 6.05 22.43 -26.94
C LEU A 88 5.78 21.05 -27.55
N GLU A 89 6.80 20.21 -27.70
CA GLU A 89 6.68 18.87 -28.28
C GLU A 89 5.73 17.97 -27.47
N LEU A 90 5.86 17.97 -26.15
CA LEU A 90 4.98 17.20 -25.26
C LEU A 90 3.54 17.73 -25.30
N ASN A 91 3.34 19.05 -25.40
CA ASN A 91 2.01 19.64 -25.56
C ASN A 91 1.41 19.36 -26.94
N THR A 92 2.22 19.31 -28.01
CA THR A 92 1.75 18.89 -29.33
C THR A 92 1.31 17.44 -29.32
N TRP A 93 2.08 16.57 -28.67
CA TRP A 93 1.73 15.15 -28.55
C TRP A 93 0.43 14.95 -27.75
N ILE A 94 0.28 15.57 -26.57
CA ILE A 94 -0.91 15.36 -25.74
C ILE A 94 -2.19 15.87 -26.40
N ARG A 95 -2.09 16.94 -27.21
CA ARG A 95 -3.22 17.47 -27.99
C ARG A 95 -3.78 16.46 -28.99
N THR A 96 -2.99 15.47 -29.42
CA THR A 96 -3.50 14.39 -30.29
C THR A 96 -4.48 13.46 -29.57
N LEU A 97 -4.54 13.50 -28.23
CA LEU A 97 -5.45 12.71 -27.41
C LEU A 97 -6.66 13.51 -26.89
N VAL A 98 -6.74 14.81 -27.24
CA VAL A 98 -7.76 15.73 -26.74
C VAL A 98 -8.86 15.92 -27.79
N THR A 99 -10.13 15.93 -27.37
CA THR A 99 -11.24 16.47 -28.17
C THR A 99 -11.94 17.58 -27.40
N GLU A 100 -12.24 18.67 -28.12
CA GLU A 100 -13.05 19.77 -27.60
C GLU A 100 -14.55 19.57 -27.88
N MET A 101 -14.92 18.51 -28.61
CA MET A 101 -16.32 18.18 -28.87
C MET A 101 -17.00 17.80 -27.56
N THR A 102 -18.14 18.42 -27.27
CA THR A 102 -18.90 18.20 -26.03
C THR A 102 -19.66 16.87 -26.02
N ASP A 103 -19.91 16.28 -27.19
CA ASP A 103 -20.60 15.00 -27.36
C ASP A 103 -19.99 14.22 -28.54
N PRO A 104 -18.74 13.72 -28.39
CA PRO A 104 -18.11 12.88 -29.40
C PRO A 104 -18.75 11.49 -29.39
N GLY A 105 -18.94 10.88 -30.57
CA GLY A 105 -19.40 9.48 -30.63
C GLY A 105 -18.41 8.53 -29.94
N ASP A 106 -18.89 7.36 -29.49
CA ASP A 106 -18.14 6.40 -28.67
C ASP A 106 -16.74 6.06 -29.23
N GLU A 107 -16.62 5.89 -30.55
CA GLU A 107 -15.33 5.62 -31.22
C GLU A 107 -14.33 6.79 -31.10
N LEU A 108 -14.84 8.03 -31.20
CA LEU A 108 -14.01 9.23 -31.09
C LEU A 108 -13.60 9.45 -29.62
N GLN A 109 -14.49 9.18 -28.67
CA GLN A 109 -14.17 9.26 -27.24
C GLN A 109 -13.16 8.18 -26.82
N ALA A 110 -13.23 6.99 -27.40
CA ALA A 110 -12.26 5.92 -27.13
C ALA A 110 -10.87 6.24 -27.71
N SER A 111 -10.80 6.84 -28.90
CA SER A 111 -9.53 7.23 -29.53
C SER A 111 -8.93 8.51 -28.93
N HIS A 112 -9.76 9.43 -28.45
CA HIS A 112 -9.37 10.70 -27.87
C HIS A 112 -10.03 10.89 -26.49
N PRO A 113 -9.44 10.27 -25.45
CA PRO A 113 -10.07 10.13 -24.14
C PRO A 113 -10.02 11.40 -23.27
N LEU A 114 -9.28 12.44 -23.67
CA LEU A 114 -9.11 13.67 -22.91
C LEU A 114 -10.01 14.79 -23.44
N ARG A 115 -10.54 15.59 -22.51
CA ARG A 115 -11.22 16.87 -22.79
C ARG A 115 -10.24 18.03 -22.81
N ASP A 116 -9.23 17.98 -21.94
CA ASP A 116 -8.14 18.95 -21.90
C ASP A 116 -6.85 18.27 -21.38
N GLY A 117 -5.70 18.81 -21.77
CA GLY A 117 -4.40 18.25 -21.45
C GLY A 117 -3.30 19.30 -21.56
N LYS A 118 -2.49 19.43 -20.52
CA LYS A 118 -1.36 20.36 -20.47
C LYS A 118 -0.15 19.71 -19.83
N VAL A 119 1.01 19.91 -20.45
CA VAL A 119 2.29 19.49 -19.89
C VAL A 119 3.13 20.73 -19.56
N ILE A 120 3.73 20.75 -18.37
CA ILE A 120 4.66 21.81 -17.93
C ILE A 120 6.02 21.17 -17.70
N VAL A 121 7.07 21.79 -18.24
CA VAL A 121 8.46 21.35 -18.06
C VAL A 121 9.20 22.41 -17.25
N GLU A 122 9.79 22.03 -16.13
CA GLU A 122 10.56 22.87 -15.22
C GLU A 122 12.02 22.42 -15.20
N ASP A 123 12.96 23.36 -15.12
CA ASP A 123 14.38 23.04 -14.91
C ASP A 123 14.62 22.63 -13.45
N ILE A 124 15.55 21.71 -13.22
CA ILE A 124 16.00 21.35 -11.87
C ILE A 124 17.31 22.08 -11.61
N GLU A 125 17.28 23.11 -10.76
CA GLU A 125 18.44 23.98 -10.49
C GLU A 125 19.67 23.22 -10.00
N ASP A 126 19.47 22.17 -9.19
CA ASP A 126 20.54 21.35 -8.63
C ASP A 126 21.23 20.42 -9.65
N ASN A 127 20.66 20.24 -10.84
CA ASN A 127 21.18 19.28 -11.82
C ASN A 127 20.96 19.73 -13.28
N PRO A 128 21.89 20.50 -13.86
CA PRO A 128 21.79 21.02 -15.22
C PRO A 128 21.58 19.92 -16.26
N GLY A 129 20.54 20.06 -17.09
CA GLY A 129 20.14 19.05 -18.09
C GLY A 129 19.08 18.06 -17.60
N PHE A 130 18.66 18.13 -16.34
CA PHE A 130 17.48 17.42 -15.83
C PHE A 130 16.26 18.33 -15.80
N PHE A 131 15.14 17.80 -16.30
CA PHE A 131 13.86 18.50 -16.34
C PHE A 131 12.81 17.75 -15.53
N ARG A 132 11.97 18.49 -14.80
CA ARG A 132 10.78 17.98 -14.14
C ARG A 132 9.57 18.21 -15.03
N VAL A 133 8.83 17.14 -15.33
CA VAL A 133 7.63 17.22 -16.18
C VAL A 133 6.38 17.01 -15.34
N ARG A 134 5.47 17.97 -15.37
CA ARG A 134 4.14 17.89 -14.73
C ARG A 134 3.07 17.77 -15.79
N LEU A 135 2.23 16.75 -15.67
CA LEU A 135 1.09 16.50 -16.54
C LEU A 135 -0.21 16.88 -15.84
N PHE A 136 -1.04 17.68 -16.51
CA PHE A 136 -2.42 17.95 -16.16
C PHE A 136 -3.30 17.35 -17.25
N ALA A 137 -4.21 16.46 -16.88
CA ALA A 137 -5.10 15.79 -17.82
C ALA A 137 -6.53 15.80 -17.27
N VAL A 138 -7.48 16.21 -18.10
CA VAL A 138 -8.91 16.22 -17.79
C VAL A 138 -9.59 15.21 -18.70
N PRO A 139 -10.01 14.03 -18.20
CA PRO A 139 -10.68 13.03 -19.02
C PRO A 139 -12.13 13.43 -19.33
N HIS A 140 -12.71 12.83 -20.36
CA HIS A 140 -14.15 12.89 -20.58
C HIS A 140 -14.89 12.10 -19.49
N PHE A 141 -15.96 12.70 -18.93
CA PHE A 141 -16.73 12.08 -17.86
C PHE A 141 -17.74 11.07 -18.41
N GLN A 142 -17.73 9.85 -17.88
CA GLN A 142 -18.84 8.92 -18.02
C GLN A 142 -19.95 9.28 -17.02
N ILE A 143 -21.20 9.35 -17.50
CA ILE A 143 -22.40 9.55 -16.67
C ILE A 143 -22.75 8.21 -16.02
N GLU A 144 -22.65 8.14 -14.68
CA GLU A 144 -22.89 6.89 -13.92
C GLU A 144 -24.23 6.91 -13.14
N GLY A 145 -24.99 8.01 -13.16
CA GLY A 145 -26.33 8.04 -12.58
C GLY A 145 -26.90 9.44 -12.32
N ASN A 146 -28.21 9.59 -12.51
CA ASN A 146 -28.97 10.77 -12.11
C ASN A 146 -29.55 10.54 -10.71
N GLY A 147 -28.91 11.09 -9.67
CA GLY A 147 -29.41 10.98 -8.31
C GLY A 147 -30.63 11.86 -8.06
N TYR A 148 -31.84 11.28 -8.05
CA TYR A 148 -32.92 11.83 -7.25
C TYR A 148 -32.70 11.37 -5.80
N GLN A 149 -32.30 12.28 -4.91
CA GLN A 149 -32.26 12.00 -3.47
C GLN A 149 -33.65 12.26 -2.87
N PRO A 150 -34.39 11.25 -2.40
CA PRO A 150 -35.50 11.49 -1.49
C PRO A 150 -34.88 11.83 -0.14
N VAL A 151 -35.06 13.08 0.31
CA VAL A 151 -34.72 13.45 1.69
C VAL A 151 -35.82 12.88 2.59
N THR A 152 -35.55 11.72 3.19
CA THR A 152 -36.33 11.21 4.33
C THR A 152 -35.36 10.89 5.45
N GLY A 153 -35.29 11.78 6.42
CA GLY A 153 -34.56 11.54 7.66
C GLY A 153 -35.31 10.52 8.51
N PHE A 154 -34.55 9.58 9.07
CA PHE A 154 -34.75 9.07 10.42
C PHE A 154 -33.36 8.78 11.01
N PRO A 155 -33.13 9.09 12.29
CA PRO A 155 -31.87 8.85 12.94
C PRO A 155 -31.77 7.38 13.39
N ASP A 156 -30.51 6.95 13.51
CA ASP A 156 -29.99 5.83 14.29
C ASP A 156 -30.13 4.40 13.71
N ALA A 157 -28.96 3.86 13.39
CA ALA A 157 -28.60 2.51 13.81
C ALA A 157 -27.09 2.50 14.06
N GLU A 158 -26.71 2.35 15.33
CA GLU A 158 -25.35 2.06 15.77
C GLU A 158 -24.81 0.88 14.97
N SER A 159 -23.73 1.11 14.22
CA SER A 159 -23.01 0.04 13.56
C SER A 159 -22.02 -0.55 14.55
N GLU A 160 -22.31 -1.75 15.03
CA GLU A 160 -21.31 -2.60 15.67
C GLU A 160 -20.15 -2.80 14.70
N SER A 161 -19.01 -2.22 15.06
CA SER A 161 -17.75 -2.38 14.36
C SER A 161 -17.34 -3.85 14.42
N LEU A 162 -17.25 -4.51 13.26
CA LEU A 162 -16.52 -5.76 13.11
C LEU A 162 -15.03 -5.47 13.29
N THR A 163 -14.60 -5.47 14.55
CA THR A 163 -13.23 -5.22 14.95
C THR A 163 -12.39 -6.48 14.67
N GLY A 164 -11.69 -6.48 13.54
CA GLY A 164 -10.47 -7.28 13.42
C GLY A 164 -9.41 -6.80 14.44
N PRO A 165 -8.35 -7.57 14.71
CA PRO A 165 -7.35 -7.29 15.76
C PRO A 165 -6.51 -6.00 15.55
N TRP A 166 -6.89 -5.18 14.57
CA TRP A 166 -6.30 -3.88 14.23
C TRP A 166 -7.10 -2.67 14.73
N CYS A 167 -8.25 -2.88 15.40
CA CYS A 167 -9.26 -1.82 15.53
C CYS A 167 -8.91 -0.64 16.45
N ASP A 168 -7.83 -0.69 17.23
CA ASP A 168 -7.53 0.38 18.19
C ASP A 168 -6.42 1.35 17.80
N MET A 169 -5.96 1.35 16.54
CA MET A 169 -4.82 2.20 16.15
C MET A 169 -4.99 2.90 14.80
N LYS A 170 -5.14 4.23 14.84
CA LYS A 170 -5.26 5.09 13.65
C LYS A 170 -3.89 5.35 13.02
N ILE A 171 -3.74 5.07 11.73
CA ILE A 171 -2.53 5.38 10.95
C ILE A 171 -2.66 6.78 10.35
N HIS A 172 -1.66 7.63 10.57
CA HIS A 172 -1.60 9.00 10.08
C HIS A 172 -0.56 9.10 8.96
N ARG A 173 -0.97 9.27 7.71
CA ARG A 173 -0.01 9.37 6.60
C ARG A 173 0.84 10.64 6.72
N PRO A 174 2.17 10.54 6.92
CA PRO A 174 3.00 11.73 7.04
C PRO A 174 3.07 12.44 5.68
N LEU A 175 2.93 13.77 5.69
CA LEU A 175 3.16 14.60 4.53
C LEU A 175 4.61 15.05 4.51
N TRP A 176 5.34 14.69 3.45
CA TRP A 176 6.72 15.13 3.25
C TRP A 176 6.70 16.41 2.41
N ALA A 177 7.16 17.50 3.02
CA ALA A 177 7.37 18.78 2.34
C ALA A 177 8.79 19.27 2.60
N GLU A 178 9.34 20.03 1.65
CA GLU A 178 10.66 20.65 1.80
C GLU A 178 10.69 21.54 3.05
N GLY A 179 11.74 21.40 3.87
CA GLY A 179 11.85 22.11 5.15
C GLY A 179 11.09 21.50 6.33
N THR A 180 10.44 20.34 6.18
CA THR A 180 9.80 19.63 7.30
C THR A 180 10.85 18.96 8.19
N PHE A 181 10.84 19.25 9.49
CA PHE A 181 11.69 18.56 10.46
C PHE A 181 11.34 17.06 10.51
N LEU A 182 12.36 16.22 10.31
CA LEU A 182 12.22 14.76 10.41
C LEU A 182 12.03 14.36 11.88
N SER A 183 10.94 13.66 12.17
CA SER A 183 10.62 13.14 13.50
C SER A 183 10.46 11.62 13.48
N SER A 184 10.79 10.98 14.60
CA SER A 184 10.62 9.52 14.74
C SER A 184 9.16 9.09 14.56
N GLN A 185 8.20 9.93 14.96
CA GLN A 185 6.78 9.68 14.78
C GLN A 185 6.40 9.62 13.29
N GLN A 186 6.94 10.49 12.43
CA GLN A 186 6.68 10.44 10.99
C GLN A 186 7.18 9.14 10.37
N PHE A 187 8.40 8.71 10.71
CA PHE A 187 8.93 7.44 10.23
C PHE A 187 8.12 6.23 10.72
N GLN A 188 7.70 6.24 11.99
CA GLN A 188 6.85 5.19 12.55
C GLN A 188 5.49 5.12 11.83
N GLN A 189 4.89 6.28 11.52
CA GLN A 189 3.62 6.32 10.79
C GLN A 189 3.77 5.91 9.33
N GLN A 190 4.88 6.29 8.68
CA GLN A 190 5.22 5.84 7.33
C GLN A 190 5.38 4.31 7.28
N ALA A 191 6.18 3.73 8.18
CA ALA A 191 6.40 2.29 8.24
C ALA A 191 5.10 1.52 8.52
N ARG A 192 4.23 2.05 9.40
CA ARG A 192 2.90 1.49 9.64
C ARG A 192 2.01 1.52 8.39
N TRP A 193 2.05 2.62 7.65
CA TRP A 193 1.31 2.75 6.39
C TRP A 193 1.79 1.73 5.35
N GLU A 194 3.10 1.56 5.22
CA GLU A 194 3.71 0.57 4.32
C GLU A 194 3.34 -0.86 4.71
N ALA A 195 3.42 -1.21 6.00
CA ALA A 195 3.02 -2.51 6.50
C ALA A 195 1.54 -2.82 6.22
N PHE A 196 0.64 -1.85 6.47
CA PHE A 196 -0.78 -1.96 6.16
C PHE A 196 -1.06 -2.14 4.66
N SER A 197 -0.36 -1.37 3.81
CA SER A 197 -0.48 -1.47 2.36
C SER A 197 -0.03 -2.85 1.86
N ASN A 198 1.10 -3.35 2.36
CA ASN A 198 1.63 -4.67 2.00
C ASN A 198 0.69 -5.80 2.45
N ASP A 199 0.09 -5.68 3.64
CA ASP A 199 -0.89 -6.66 4.11
C ASP A 199 -2.16 -6.64 3.25
N SER A 200 -2.67 -5.46 2.91
CA SER A 200 -3.81 -5.31 2.02
C SER A 200 -3.56 -5.98 0.67
N ILE A 201 -2.37 -5.80 0.10
CA ILE A 201 -1.97 -6.46 -1.16
C ILE A 201 -1.89 -7.98 -0.99
N ALA A 202 -1.28 -8.47 0.10
CA ALA A 202 -1.15 -9.90 0.35
C ALA A 202 -2.53 -10.60 0.49
N GLN A 203 -3.50 -9.92 1.11
CA GLN A 203 -4.87 -10.41 1.25
C GLN A 203 -5.63 -10.49 -0.08
N LEU A 204 -5.26 -9.69 -1.09
CA LEU A 204 -5.83 -9.82 -2.44
C LEU A 204 -5.44 -11.14 -3.11
N CYS A 205 -4.26 -11.68 -2.78
CA CYS A 205 -3.74 -12.90 -3.38
C CYS A 205 -4.13 -14.16 -2.59
N ILE A 206 -4.13 -14.09 -1.26
CA ILE A 206 -4.30 -15.27 -0.39
C ILE A 206 -5.22 -14.89 0.78
N ARG A 207 -6.22 -15.75 1.06
CA ARG A 207 -7.21 -15.53 2.13
C ARG A 207 -6.61 -15.49 3.55
N HIS A 208 -5.52 -16.21 3.76
CA HIS A 208 -4.76 -16.25 5.01
C HIS A 208 -3.28 -16.07 4.68
N PRO A 209 -2.81 -14.83 4.46
CA PRO A 209 -1.43 -14.59 4.03
C PRO A 209 -0.44 -14.63 5.22
N TRP A 210 -0.75 -15.44 6.24
CA TRP A 210 0.03 -15.66 7.44
C TRP A 210 0.23 -17.16 7.65
N GLY A 211 1.30 -17.50 8.36
CA GLY A 211 1.72 -18.87 8.58
C GLY A 211 3.23 -19.04 8.42
N ILE A 212 3.66 -20.29 8.48
CA ILE A 212 5.06 -20.67 8.35
C ILE A 212 5.39 -20.85 6.87
N ALA A 213 6.38 -20.12 6.39
CA ALA A 213 6.92 -20.28 5.04
C ALA A 213 8.08 -21.28 5.00
N ASN A 214 8.96 -21.24 6.01
CA ASN A 214 10.07 -22.18 6.16
C ASN A 214 10.45 -22.34 7.63
N VAL A 215 10.68 -23.57 8.10
CA VAL A 215 11.29 -23.85 9.40
C VAL A 215 12.24 -25.03 9.27
N LEU A 216 13.47 -24.86 9.72
CA LEU A 216 14.48 -25.90 9.80
C LEU A 216 14.86 -26.16 11.25
N PHE A 217 14.93 -27.43 11.64
CA PHE A 217 15.34 -27.85 12.97
C PHE A 217 16.70 -28.57 12.91
N ASP A 218 17.49 -28.35 13.95
CA ASP A 218 18.74 -29.06 14.18
C ASP A 218 18.43 -30.50 14.62
N ARG A 219 18.73 -31.46 13.74
CA ARG A 219 18.45 -32.88 13.98
C ARG A 219 19.34 -33.47 15.07
N ASP A 220 20.59 -33.02 15.17
CA ASP A 220 21.53 -33.53 16.17
C ASP A 220 21.09 -33.05 17.56
N ALA A 221 20.70 -31.78 17.68
CA ALA A 221 20.11 -31.25 18.90
C ALA A 221 18.83 -32.02 19.29
N LEU A 222 17.98 -32.34 18.31
CA LEU A 222 16.75 -33.09 18.54
C LEU A 222 17.00 -34.49 19.10
N THR A 223 18.01 -35.21 18.60
CA THR A 223 18.40 -36.52 19.15
C THR A 223 18.88 -36.44 20.60
N SER A 224 19.44 -35.30 21.01
CA SER A 224 19.85 -35.05 22.40
C SER A 224 18.69 -34.62 23.34
N GLY A 225 17.47 -34.53 22.80
CA GLY A 225 16.28 -34.08 23.51
C GLY A 225 16.08 -32.57 23.56
N LYS A 226 16.69 -31.81 22.63
CA LYS A 226 16.55 -30.35 22.54
C LYS A 226 15.94 -29.93 21.21
N LEU A 227 14.90 -29.11 21.24
CA LEU A 227 14.36 -28.46 20.04
C LEU A 227 15.14 -27.18 19.78
N LYS A 228 15.93 -27.17 18.72
CA LYS A 228 16.66 -25.98 18.27
C LYS A 228 16.35 -25.72 16.80
N THR A 229 16.04 -24.48 16.47
CA THR A 229 15.81 -24.04 15.09
C THR A 229 17.14 -23.60 14.45
N GLN A 230 17.27 -23.88 13.15
CA GLN A 230 18.37 -23.40 12.30
C GLN A 230 17.94 -22.26 11.40
N ALA A 231 16.67 -22.27 10.96
CA ALA A 231 16.07 -21.21 10.18
C ALA A 231 14.56 -21.14 10.47
N VAL A 232 14.01 -19.93 10.53
CA VAL A 232 12.59 -19.66 10.68
C VAL A 232 12.22 -18.48 9.79
N ARG A 233 11.31 -18.73 8.84
CA ARG A 233 10.63 -17.71 8.04
C ARG A 233 9.14 -17.87 8.17
N LEU A 234 8.47 -16.86 8.70
CA LEU A 234 7.02 -16.88 8.88
C LEU A 234 6.43 -15.48 8.89
N ARG A 235 5.12 -15.43 8.69
CA ARG A 235 4.34 -14.20 8.78
C ARG A 235 3.23 -14.38 9.81
N PHE A 236 3.17 -13.52 10.82
CA PHE A 236 2.08 -13.51 11.80
C PHE A 236 0.80 -12.92 11.21
N ALA A 237 -0.34 -13.20 11.87
CA ALA A 237 -1.64 -12.67 11.48
C ALA A 237 -1.73 -11.14 11.57
N ASP A 238 -0.87 -10.52 12.38
CA ASP A 238 -0.70 -9.06 12.44
C ASP A 238 0.26 -8.52 11.37
N GLY A 239 0.54 -9.30 10.32
CA GLY A 239 1.35 -8.90 9.18
C GLY A 239 2.86 -8.90 9.44
N THR A 240 3.31 -9.11 10.68
CA THR A 240 4.73 -9.12 11.04
C THR A 240 5.45 -10.26 10.38
N LEU A 241 6.52 -9.93 9.67
CA LEU A 241 7.41 -10.90 9.05
C LEU A 241 8.56 -11.20 10.01
N ILE A 242 8.83 -12.48 10.24
CA ILE A 242 10.07 -12.94 10.86
C ILE A 242 10.84 -13.72 9.80
N ASP A 243 12.10 -13.34 9.59
CA ASP A 243 13.03 -14.05 8.74
C ASP A 243 14.43 -14.08 9.37
N SER A 244 14.78 -15.24 9.93
CA SER A 244 16.06 -15.43 10.60
C SER A 244 17.26 -15.41 9.65
N ASP A 245 17.04 -15.61 8.35
CA ASP A 245 18.14 -15.58 7.36
C ASP A 245 18.53 -14.14 7.01
N VAL A 246 17.68 -13.16 7.33
CA VAL A 246 17.81 -11.76 6.88
C VAL A 246 17.98 -10.80 8.04
N SER A 247 17.13 -10.87 9.07
CA SER A 247 17.04 -9.80 10.08
C SER A 247 16.81 -10.29 11.50
N ASP A 248 16.14 -11.43 11.69
CA ASP A 248 15.66 -11.85 13.01
C ASP A 248 16.57 -12.86 13.69
N VAL A 249 16.54 -12.87 15.03
CA VAL A 249 17.29 -13.85 15.82
C VAL A 249 16.50 -15.15 15.95
N LEU A 250 17.21 -16.29 15.94
CA LEU A 250 16.61 -17.60 16.15
C LEU A 250 16.13 -17.76 17.60
N PRO A 251 14.94 -18.34 17.83
CA PRO A 251 14.44 -18.57 19.19
C PRO A 251 15.34 -19.52 19.99
N LEU A 252 15.33 -19.36 21.31
CA LEU A 252 16.07 -20.22 22.24
C LEU A 252 15.70 -21.70 22.09
N ALA A 253 16.71 -22.55 22.31
CA ALA A 253 16.52 -23.98 22.29
C ALA A 253 15.64 -24.43 23.47
N CYS A 254 14.59 -25.21 23.20
CA CYS A 254 13.67 -25.74 24.19
C CYS A 254 14.08 -27.16 24.60
N ASP A 255 14.08 -27.46 25.90
CA ASP A 255 14.35 -28.81 26.40
C ASP A 255 13.09 -29.67 26.33
N LEU A 256 13.13 -30.74 25.52
CA LEU A 256 12.01 -31.64 25.30
C LEU A 256 11.94 -32.76 26.35
N ARG A 257 12.96 -32.90 27.21
CA ARG A 257 13.01 -33.98 28.23
C ARG A 257 11.90 -33.87 29.27
N ALA A 258 11.30 -32.69 29.43
CA ALA A 258 10.18 -32.46 30.34
C ALA A 258 8.83 -32.94 29.78
N LEU A 259 8.75 -33.30 28.49
CA LEU A 259 7.52 -33.75 27.85
C LEU A 259 7.20 -35.20 28.26
N LYS A 260 5.96 -35.43 28.70
CA LYS A 260 5.47 -36.75 29.11
C LYS A 260 4.90 -37.58 27.96
N ASN A 261 4.70 -36.96 26.79
CA ASN A 261 4.04 -37.56 25.63
C ASN A 261 5.03 -37.71 24.47
N ASP A 262 4.79 -38.70 23.61
CA ASP A 262 5.57 -38.96 22.40
C ASP A 262 5.39 -37.88 21.29
N SER A 263 4.45 -36.96 21.47
CA SER A 263 4.21 -35.83 20.58
C SER A 263 3.91 -34.55 21.36
N ALA A 264 4.32 -33.42 20.80
CA ALA A 264 4.08 -32.09 21.36
C ALA A 264 3.74 -31.09 20.25
N ILE A 265 2.89 -30.12 20.58
CA ILE A 265 2.55 -28.99 19.70
C ILE A 265 3.44 -27.82 20.12
N VAL A 266 4.24 -27.33 19.18
CA VAL A 266 5.09 -26.15 19.38
C VAL A 266 4.36 -24.96 18.79
N LEU A 267 4.16 -23.93 19.60
CA LEU A 267 3.53 -22.68 19.19
C LEU A 267 4.59 -21.59 19.11
N LEU A 268 4.58 -20.83 18.02
CA LEU A 268 5.35 -19.61 17.89
C LEU A 268 4.44 -18.46 18.33
N ALA A 269 4.86 -17.74 19.36
CA ALA A 269 4.10 -16.64 19.93
C ALA A 269 4.90 -15.35 19.84
N LEU A 270 4.18 -14.25 19.55
CA LEU A 270 4.73 -12.90 19.52
C LEU A 270 3.88 -12.01 20.43
N PRO A 271 4.47 -11.21 21.34
CA PRO A 271 3.71 -10.26 22.15
C PRO A 271 2.95 -9.26 21.28
N LEU A 272 1.73 -8.93 21.70
CA LEU A 272 0.91 -7.94 21.01
C LEU A 272 1.57 -6.56 21.04
N ALA A 273 1.57 -5.87 19.90
CA ALA A 273 2.05 -4.50 19.82
C ALA A 273 1.03 -3.54 20.45
N HIS A 274 1.51 -2.66 21.33
CA HIS A 274 0.68 -1.65 21.99
C HIS A 274 0.73 -0.32 21.23
N GLY A 275 -0.43 0.30 21.03
CA GLY A 275 -0.52 1.55 20.27
C GLY A 275 0.00 2.78 21.00
N ASN A 276 0.01 2.74 22.34
CA ASN A 276 0.42 3.85 23.20
C ASN A 276 1.92 3.84 23.53
N GLY A 277 2.72 3.05 22.80
CA GLY A 277 4.16 2.88 23.05
C GLY A 277 4.45 1.75 24.05
N GLY A 278 5.68 1.74 24.57
CA GLY A 278 6.12 0.71 25.53
C GLY A 278 6.32 -0.67 24.90
N ASN A 279 6.72 -0.74 23.63
CA ASN A 279 6.98 -2.01 22.93
C ASN A 279 8.46 -2.44 22.96
N LEU A 280 9.36 -1.60 23.46
CA LEU A 280 10.82 -1.83 23.51
C LEU A 280 11.30 -1.93 24.96
N GLY A 281 12.02 -2.99 25.29
CA GLY A 281 12.69 -3.19 26.58
C GLY A 281 14.19 -2.92 26.53
N GLN A 282 14.73 -2.30 27.59
CA GLN A 282 16.15 -1.97 27.73
C GLN A 282 16.93 -2.95 28.64
N GLY A 283 16.40 -4.15 28.88
CA GLY A 283 17.12 -5.25 29.54
C GLY A 283 16.74 -5.54 31.01
N GLU A 284 15.83 -4.79 31.62
CA GLU A 284 15.24 -5.17 32.92
C GLU A 284 14.06 -6.15 32.75
N GLN A 285 13.89 -7.08 33.69
CA GLN A 285 12.71 -7.94 33.75
C GLN A 285 11.47 -7.10 34.06
N THR A 286 10.77 -6.69 33.01
CA THR A 286 9.42 -6.12 33.15
C THR A 286 8.40 -7.21 33.47
N GLU A 287 7.46 -6.92 34.37
CA GLU A 287 6.31 -7.79 34.67
C GLU A 287 5.44 -8.10 33.44
N ARG A 288 5.60 -7.35 32.35
CA ARG A 288 4.84 -7.50 31.11
C ARG A 288 5.74 -7.91 29.93
N PRO A 289 5.27 -8.81 29.04
CA PRO A 289 5.99 -9.16 27.84
C PRO A 289 6.01 -7.96 26.87
N LEU A 290 7.21 -7.49 26.55
CA LEU A 290 7.51 -6.45 25.58
C LEU A 290 7.78 -7.12 24.23
N ARG A 291 7.47 -6.44 23.12
CA ARG A 291 7.59 -7.05 21.79
C ARG A 291 9.03 -7.07 21.27
N TYR A 292 9.80 -6.05 21.60
CA TYR A 292 11.17 -5.87 21.16
C TYR A 292 12.11 -5.62 22.35
N ARG A 293 13.37 -6.00 22.21
CA ARG A 293 14.49 -5.62 23.08
C ARG A 293 15.49 -4.80 22.26
N GLN A 294 16.11 -3.83 22.91
CA GLN A 294 17.19 -3.07 22.30
C GLN A 294 18.49 -3.89 22.32
N GLU A 295 19.10 -4.07 21.15
CA GLU A 295 20.47 -4.56 21.01
C GLU A 295 21.33 -3.53 20.27
N TRP A 296 22.63 -3.54 20.51
CA TRP A 296 23.57 -2.68 19.79
C TRP A 296 24.32 -3.51 18.77
N GLN A 297 24.22 -3.13 17.50
CA GLN A 297 24.96 -3.75 16.41
C GLN A 297 25.79 -2.72 15.69
N LYS A 298 27.01 -3.13 15.34
CA LYS A 298 27.90 -2.30 14.56
C LYS A 298 27.58 -2.47 13.07
N VAL A 299 27.06 -1.42 12.45
CA VAL A 299 26.63 -1.44 11.04
C VAL A 299 27.67 -0.71 10.21
N GLN A 300 28.13 -1.37 9.15
CA GLN A 300 29.09 -0.81 8.20
C GLN A 300 28.35 -0.07 7.08
N ASP A 301 28.88 1.08 6.67
CA ASP A 301 28.42 1.75 5.45
C ASP A 301 28.73 0.86 4.23
N ILE A 302 27.73 0.65 3.39
CA ILE A 302 27.83 -0.18 2.19
C ILE A 302 28.68 0.51 1.11
N TYR A 303 28.78 1.85 1.14
CA TYR A 303 29.50 2.64 0.15
C TYR A 303 30.79 3.29 0.70
N GLY A 304 31.06 3.13 1.99
CA GLY A 304 32.20 3.69 2.71
C GLY A 304 32.98 2.64 3.51
N SER A 305 34.07 3.07 4.17
CA SER A 305 34.82 2.22 5.12
C SER A 305 34.36 2.39 6.58
N ASP A 306 33.46 3.35 6.82
CA ASP A 306 33.05 3.75 8.15
C ASP A 306 32.01 2.78 8.71
N SER A 307 31.98 2.70 10.04
CA SER A 307 31.03 1.86 10.76
C SER A 307 30.54 2.58 12.00
N GLU A 308 29.24 2.52 12.24
CA GLU A 308 28.58 3.15 13.38
C GLU A 308 27.85 2.12 14.22
N ASP A 309 27.81 2.36 15.54
CA ASP A 309 27.01 1.55 16.46
C ASP A 309 25.55 2.01 16.37
N MET A 310 24.68 1.08 15.96
CA MET A 310 23.25 1.32 15.79
C MET A 310 22.45 0.45 16.75
N ALA A 311 21.49 1.07 17.45
CA ALA A 311 20.54 0.34 18.27
C ALA A 311 19.47 -0.32 17.36
N THR A 312 19.38 -1.64 17.40
CA THR A 312 18.40 -2.43 16.65
C THR A 312 17.35 -3.02 17.58
N PRO A 313 16.05 -2.94 17.22
CA PRO A 313 15.02 -3.67 17.93
C PRO A 313 15.04 -5.13 17.48
N VAL A 314 15.27 -6.05 18.42
CA VAL A 314 15.20 -7.50 18.21
C VAL A 314 13.94 -8.04 18.87
N THR A 315 13.26 -8.99 18.23
CA THR A 315 12.06 -9.62 18.80
C THR A 315 12.38 -10.22 20.18
N ALA A 316 11.63 -9.83 21.20
CA ALA A 316 11.88 -10.28 22.56
C ALA A 316 11.40 -11.72 22.75
N GLU A 317 12.28 -12.55 23.29
CA GLU A 317 12.03 -13.97 23.51
C GLU A 317 11.27 -14.21 24.81
N TYR A 318 10.22 -15.03 24.73
CA TYR A 318 9.48 -15.52 25.89
C TYR A 318 9.46 -17.04 25.85
N SER A 319 9.88 -17.66 26.96
CA SER A 319 9.95 -19.11 27.15
C SER A 319 8.58 -19.72 27.43
#